data_AF-A0ABD0RJH0-F1
#
_entry.id   AF-A0ABD0RJH0-F1
#
_cell.length_a   1.000
_cell.length_b   1.000
_cell.length_c   1.000
_cell.angle_alpha   90.00
_cell.angle_beta   90.00
_cell.angle_gamma   90.00
#
_symmetry.space_group_name_H-M   'P 1'
#
loop_
_entity.id
_entity.type
_entity.pdbx_description
1 polymer ?
#
loop_
_entity_poly.entity_id
_entity_poly.type
_entity_poly.pdbx_seq_one_letter_code
_entity_poly.pdbx_strand_id
1 'polypeptide(L)' 'LLHDFPDELRADIAMHLNKDILQLPLFSSASRGCLRSLSLHIKTSFCAPGEYLIRHGDALHAQHFVLKDGMVLAIL' A
#
# COMPACT_ATOMS: atom_id res chain seq x y z
N LEU A 1 -11.03 -6.62 12.44
CA LEU A 1 -11.20 -5.16 12.41
C LEU A 1 -11.59 -4.67 11.02
N LEU A 2 -10.70 -4.63 10.01
CA LEU A 2 -11.18 -4.21 8.66
C LEU A 2 -12.10 -5.24 7.99
N HIS A 3 -11.89 -6.54 8.22
CA HIS A 3 -12.70 -7.60 7.61
C HIS A 3 -14.17 -7.64 8.05
N ASP A 4 -14.50 -6.99 9.18
CA ASP A 4 -15.85 -6.98 9.75
C ASP A 4 -16.75 -5.92 9.11
N PHE A 5 -16.16 -5.02 8.31
CA PHE A 5 -16.87 -3.97 7.61
C PHE A 5 -17.29 -4.41 6.20
N PRO A 6 -18.39 -3.85 5.66
CA PRO A 6 -18.79 -4.04 4.27
C PRO A 6 -17.66 -3.62 3.31
N ASP A 7 -17.61 -4.29 2.15
CA ASP A 7 -16.60 -4.03 1.11
C ASP A 7 -16.47 -2.55 0.75
N GLU A 8 -17.60 -1.85 0.72
CA GLU A 8 -17.63 -0.44 0.37
C GLU A 8 -16.93 0.44 1.40
N LEU A 9 -17.20 0.19 2.69
CA LEU A 9 -16.59 0.93 3.79
C LEU A 9 -15.09 0.60 3.90
N ARG A 10 -14.69 -0.66 3.70
CA ARG A 10 -13.27 -1.05 3.69
C ARG A 10 -12.50 -0.31 2.61
N ALA A 11 -13.08 -0.20 1.42
CA ALA A 11 -12.44 0.46 0.30
C ALA A 11 -12.27 1.96 0.55
N ASP A 12 -13.26 2.61 1.18
CA ASP A 12 -13.19 4.02 1.52
C ASP A 12 -12.17 4.27 2.65
N ILE A 13 -12.12 3.40 3.66
CA ILE A 13 -11.09 3.45 4.71
C ILE A 13 -9.70 3.24 4.09
N ALA A 14 -9.53 2.23 3.22
CA ALA A 14 -8.26 1.95 2.56
C ALA A 14 -7.82 3.11 1.65
N MET A 15 -8.74 3.75 0.94
CA MET A 15 -8.47 4.98 0.17
C MET A 15 -7.96 6.11 1.07
N HIS A 16 -8.56 6.28 2.25
CA HIS A 16 -8.14 7.32 3.19
C HIS A 16 -6.75 7.06 3.79
N LEU A 17 -6.50 5.82 4.23
CA LEU A 17 -5.22 5.42 4.82
C LEU A 17 -4.06 5.54 3.82
N ASN A 18 -4.31 5.23 2.55
CA ASN A 18 -3.27 5.21 1.51
C ASN A 18 -3.24 6.49 0.65
N LYS A 19 -3.96 7.56 1.04
CA LYS A 19 -4.16 8.76 0.23
C LYS A 19 -2.85 9.38 -0.27
N ASP A 20 -1.81 9.39 0.57
CA ASP A 20 -0.55 10.08 0.27
C ASP A 20 0.21 9.38 -0.87
N ILE A 21 0.08 8.05 -0.99
CA ILE A 21 0.65 7.29 -2.09
C ILE A 21 -0.23 7.30 -3.32
N LEU A 22 -1.55 7.18 -3.14
CA LEU A 22 -2.50 7.22 -4.25
C LEU A 22 -2.51 8.58 -4.97
N GLN A 23 -2.02 9.64 -4.33
CA GLN A 23 -1.84 10.98 -4.91
C GLN A 23 -0.48 11.18 -5.60
N LEU A 24 0.42 10.20 -5.59
CA LEU A 24 1.71 10.31 -6.28
C LEU A 24 1.50 10.47 -7.79
N PRO A 25 2.40 11.20 -8.49
CA PRO A 25 2.30 11.40 -9.95
C PRO A 25 2.20 10.09 -10.75
N LEU A 26 2.76 8.99 -10.21
CA LEU A 26 2.68 7.64 -10.78
C LEU A 26 1.22 7.20 -11.03
N PHE A 27 0.28 7.61 -10.19
CA PHE A 27 -1.13 7.21 -10.29
C PHE A 27 -2.04 8.31 -10.85
N SER A 28 -1.46 9.40 -11.38
CA SER A 28 -2.22 10.55 -11.89
C SER A 28 -3.19 10.22 -13.03
N SER A 29 -2.90 9.18 -13.82
CA SER A 29 -3.77 8.69 -14.90
C SER A 29 -4.78 7.62 -14.46
N ALA A 30 -4.69 7.13 -13.22
CA ALA A 30 -5.57 6.07 -12.73
C ALA A 30 -6.97 6.63 -12.40
N SER A 31 -8.01 5.90 -12.80
CA SER A 31 -9.38 6.26 -12.46
C SER A 31 -9.64 6.08 -10.95
N ARG A 32 -10.64 6.78 -10.40
CA ARG A 32 -11.04 6.61 -8.99
C ARG A 32 -11.40 5.15 -8.65
N GLY A 33 -12.02 4.43 -9.59
CA GLY A 33 -12.31 3.00 -9.44
C GLY A 33 -11.04 2.14 -9.38
N CYS A 34 -10.04 2.45 -10.20
CA CYS A 34 -8.74 1.79 -10.17
C CYS A 34 -8.01 2.05 -8.84
N LEU A 35 -7.94 3.31 -8.40
CA LEU A 35 -7.33 3.68 -7.12
C LEU A 35 -8.01 2.99 -5.93
N ARG A 36 -9.34 2.88 -5.97
CA ARG A 36 -10.13 2.17 -4.95
C ARG A 36 -9.85 0.68 -4.93
N SER A 37 -9.69 0.06 -6.10
CA SER A 37 -9.26 -1.33 -6.17
C SER A 37 -7.83 -1.50 -5.67
N LEU A 38 -6.93 -0.59 -6.05
CA LEU A 38 -5.53 -0.62 -5.67
C LEU A 38 -5.36 -0.46 -4.16
N SER A 39 -6.09 0.46 -3.53
CA SER A 39 -5.97 0.76 -2.09
C SER A 39 -6.23 -0.46 -1.20
N LEU A 40 -7.09 -1.38 -1.63
CA LEU A 40 -7.37 -2.64 -0.94
C LEU A 40 -6.21 -3.65 -0.96
N HIS A 41 -5.30 -3.52 -1.94
CA HIS A 41 -4.15 -4.42 -2.13
C HIS A 41 -2.86 -3.87 -1.52
N ILE A 42 -2.86 -2.61 -1.07
CA ILE A 42 -1.73 -2.00 -0.40
C ILE A 42 -1.62 -2.56 1.03
N LYS A 43 -0.44 -3.10 1.36
CA LYS A 43 -0.10 -3.56 2.71
C LYS A 43 1.00 -2.71 3.32
N THR A 44 0.73 -2.15 4.48
CA THR A 44 1.71 -1.40 5.28
C THR A 44 2.48 -2.34 6.19
N SER A 45 3.81 -2.24 6.15
CA SER A 45 4.72 -2.89 7.07
C SER A 45 5.66 -1.85 7.69
N PHE A 46 6.05 -2.07 8.93
CA PHE A 46 7.11 -1.30 9.57
C PHE A 46 8.41 -2.09 9.46
N CYS A 47 9.51 -1.39 9.16
CA CYS A 47 10.85 -1.96 9.13
C CYS A 47 11.69 -1.29 10.21
N ALA A 48 12.17 -2.08 11.16
CA ALA A 48 13.06 -1.58 12.20
C ALA A 48 14.49 -1.35 11.63
N PRO A 49 15.29 -0.47 12.25
CA PRO A 49 16.70 -0.33 11.90
C PRO A 49 17.43 -1.68 12.01
N GLY A 50 18.10 -2.10 10.93
CA GLY A 50 18.81 -3.38 10.86
C GLY A 50 17.97 -4.54 10.32
N GLU A 51 16.67 -4.37 10.09
CA GLU A 51 15.86 -5.34 9.35
C GLU A 51 16.02 -5.18 7.84
N TYR A 52 15.96 -6.31 7.13
CA TYR A 52 16.04 -6.36 5.67
C TYR A 52 14.65 -6.56 5.08
N LEU A 53 14.20 -5.60 4.26
CA LEU A 53 12.96 -5.72 3.50
C LEU A 53 13.05 -6.76 2.38
N ILE A 54 14.20 -6.82 1.71
CA ILE A 54 14.45 -7.68 0.56
C ILE A 54 15.90 -8.15 0.64
N ARG A 55 16.14 -9.45 0.43
CA ARG A 55 17.50 -10.00 0.34
C ARG A 55 17.85 -10.37 -1.09
N HIS A 56 19.14 -10.43 -1.35
CA HIS A 56 19.65 -10.92 -2.63
C HIS A 56 19.20 -12.38 -2.85
N GLY A 57 18.54 -12.63 -3.98
CA GLY A 57 17.99 -13.94 -4.32
C GLY A 57 16.51 -14.13 -3.93
N ASP A 58 15.89 -13.18 -3.23
CA ASP A 58 14.43 -13.23 -2.98
C ASP A 58 13.67 -12.91 -4.27
N ALA A 59 12.57 -13.63 -4.50
CA ALA A 59 11.64 -13.31 -5.58
C ALA A 59 10.82 -12.06 -5.23
N LEU A 60 10.85 -11.04 -6.10
CA LEU A 60 10.09 -9.81 -5.93
C LEU A 60 8.61 -10.04 -6.31
N HIS A 61 7.80 -10.44 -5.33
CA HIS A 61 6.35 -10.68 -5.54
C HIS A 61 5.50 -9.41 -5.39
N ALA A 62 6.08 -8.28 -4.99
CA ALA A 62 5.37 -7.03 -4.76
C ALA A 62 6.25 -5.83 -5.11
N GLN A 63 5.61 -4.70 -5.46
CA GLN A 63 6.29 -3.41 -5.57
C GLN A 63 6.32 -2.72 -4.21
N HIS A 64 7.51 -2.32 -3.76
CA HIS A 64 7.72 -1.72 -2.44
C HIS A 64 7.94 -0.21 -2.56
N PHE A 65 7.24 0.56 -1.72
CA PHE A 65 7.35 2.01 -1.59
C PHE A 65 7.81 2.35 -0.18
N VAL A 66 8.94 3.06 -0.05
CA VAL A 66 9.46 3.49 1.25
C VAL A 66 8.86 4.85 1.60
N LEU A 67 8.25 4.94 2.78
CA LEU A 67 7.75 6.16 3.38
C LEU A 67 8.70 6.68 4.46
N LYS A 68 8.35 7.84 5.04
CA LYS A 68 9.06 8.40 6.20
C LYS A 68 8.94 7.47 7.42
N ASP A 69 9.89 7.60 8.33
CA ASP A 69 9.93 6.93 9.64
C ASP A 69 9.98 5.39 9.60
N GLY A 70 10.58 4.81 8.55
CA GLY A 70 10.76 3.36 8.45
C GLY A 70 9.49 2.59 8.05
N MET A 71 8.42 3.29 7.67
CA MET A 71 7.25 2.66 7.08
C MET A 71 7.51 2.27 5.62
N VAL A 72 7.06 1.07 5.25
CA VAL A 72 7.20 0.52 3.91
C VAL A 72 5.88 -0.07 3.47
N LEU A 73 5.48 0.25 2.26
CA LEU A 73 4.23 -0.21 1.66
C LEU A 73 4.53 -1.17 0.53
N ALA A 74 3.86 -2.31 0.53
CA ALA A 74 3.90 -3.27 -0.56
C ALA A 74 2.57 -3.24 -1.30
N ILE A 75 2.63 -3.09 -2.63
CA ILE A 75 1.49 -3.28 -3.51
C ILE A 75 1.62 -4.68 -4.12
N LEU A 76 0.65 -5.53 -3.79
CA LEU A 76 0.53 -6.93 -4.25
C LEU A 76 -0.43 -7.06 -5.43
#